data_AF-A0A545T2B0-F1
#
_entry.id   AF-A0A545T2B0-F1
#
_cell.length_a   1.000
_cell.length_b   1.000
_cell.length_c   1.000
_cell.angle_alpha   90.00
_cell.angle_beta   90.00
_cell.angle_gamma   90.00
#
_symmetry.space_group_name_H-M   'P 1'
#
loop_
_entity.id
_entity.type
_entity.pdbx_description
1 polymer ?
#
loop_
_entity_poly.entity_id
_entity_poly.type
_entity_poly.pdbx_seq_one_letter_code
_entity_poly.pdbx_strand_id
1 'polypeptide(L)'
;MAYKLLLTDAHSPLGMALSHVLEQETFTLVQPQPGDLVWNDAKAVDAYLREQQPDIVINSLAWSPAPARQRQTLTVSAAKSLAQACAALEVCAIHLSSHQVFGGENKTAYDESDQPAPVDVGGRALWRAEKAVAQFLPRHIILRLSWLIGARGDNLLTALVGQLSGGQRVSVAPNKRGAPTFMTDVGRVLVAMVKQILCGADNWGVMHYTSGDPCSEADFARHLAKLLEQRGQLYGDIEEVDAVEPVTSAVLSGRRCLENFGIQSRTWRQGLASAVGAYLAERETLSSNG
;
A
#
# COMPACT_ATOMS: atom_id res chain seq x y z
N MET A 1 -22.20 -20.20 -5.19
CA MET A 1 -22.19 -19.07 -4.23
C MET A 1 -20.98 -18.20 -4.58
N ALA A 2 -21.12 -16.88 -4.51
CA ALA A 2 -19.98 -15.98 -4.69
C ALA A 2 -19.08 -16.04 -3.45
N TYR A 3 -17.75 -16.08 -3.64
CA TYR A 3 -16.81 -15.98 -2.53
C TYR A 3 -16.88 -14.59 -1.90
N LYS A 4 -16.77 -14.54 -0.57
CA LYS A 4 -16.88 -13.33 0.24
C LYS A 4 -15.51 -12.85 0.70
N LEU A 5 -15.19 -11.60 0.42
CA LEU A 5 -13.94 -10.97 0.85
C LEU A 5 -14.25 -9.88 1.87
N LEU A 6 -13.51 -9.84 2.98
CA LEU A 6 -13.57 -8.73 3.92
C LEU A 6 -12.41 -7.76 3.64
N LEU A 7 -12.72 -6.52 3.26
CA LEU A 7 -11.73 -5.44 3.20
C LEU A 7 -11.85 -4.58 4.46
N THR A 8 -10.79 -4.54 5.26
CA THR A 8 -10.84 -3.94 6.60
C THR A 8 -10.94 -2.41 6.59
N ASP A 9 -10.48 -1.75 5.53
CA ASP A 9 -10.60 -0.31 5.35
C ASP A 9 -10.84 0.01 3.87
N ALA A 10 -12.02 0.53 3.58
CA ALA A 10 -12.49 0.95 2.27
C ALA A 10 -12.50 2.48 2.09
N HIS A 11 -12.11 3.25 3.11
CA HIS A 11 -12.24 4.71 3.13
C HIS A 11 -10.90 5.43 2.94
N SER A 12 -9.78 4.79 3.29
CA SER A 12 -8.48 5.34 2.90
C SER A 12 -8.34 5.40 1.37
N PRO A 13 -7.45 6.26 0.84
CA PRO A 13 -7.14 6.31 -0.59
C PRO A 13 -6.78 4.94 -1.17
N LEU A 14 -6.01 4.14 -0.43
CA LEU A 14 -5.72 2.76 -0.79
C LEU A 14 -6.99 1.92 -0.73
N GLY A 15 -7.71 1.96 0.40
CA GLY A 15 -8.99 1.25 0.57
C GLY A 15 -9.96 1.46 -0.58
N MET A 16 -10.24 2.72 -0.95
CA MET A 16 -11.12 3.06 -2.07
C MET A 16 -10.61 2.51 -3.40
N ALA A 17 -9.30 2.59 -3.66
CA ALA A 17 -8.72 2.03 -4.88
C ALA A 17 -8.85 0.49 -4.92
N LEU A 18 -8.68 -0.18 -3.77
CA LEU A 18 -8.86 -1.62 -3.66
C LEU A 18 -10.33 -2.00 -3.83
N SER A 19 -11.26 -1.31 -3.16
CA SER A 19 -12.71 -1.50 -3.29
C SER A 19 -13.15 -1.43 -4.74
N HIS A 20 -12.75 -0.37 -5.45
CA HIS A 20 -13.11 -0.18 -6.85
C HIS A 20 -12.67 -1.34 -7.75
N VAL A 21 -11.48 -1.91 -7.51
CA VAL A 21 -10.98 -3.05 -8.30
C VAL A 21 -11.65 -4.36 -7.86
N LEU A 22 -11.86 -4.57 -6.56
CA LEU A 22 -12.47 -5.79 -6.03
C LEU A 22 -13.97 -5.91 -6.36
N GLU A 23 -14.69 -4.78 -6.44
CA GLU A 23 -16.11 -4.73 -6.82
C GLU A 23 -16.36 -5.05 -8.30
N GLN A 24 -15.33 -4.99 -9.15
CA GLN A 24 -15.42 -5.41 -10.55
C GLN A 24 -15.36 -6.93 -10.73
N GLU A 25 -15.09 -7.66 -9.65
CA GLU A 25 -14.98 -9.12 -9.65
C GLU A 25 -16.27 -9.78 -9.17
N THR A 26 -16.38 -11.09 -9.35
CA THR A 26 -17.57 -11.87 -8.94
C THR A 26 -17.62 -12.14 -7.43
N PHE A 27 -16.81 -11.45 -6.63
CA PHE A 27 -16.76 -11.60 -5.18
C PHE A 27 -17.86 -10.78 -4.52
N THR A 28 -18.34 -11.23 -3.37
CA THR A 28 -19.10 -10.38 -2.45
C THR A 28 -18.11 -9.65 -1.55
N LEU A 29 -17.99 -8.33 -1.72
CA LEU A 29 -17.11 -7.52 -0.89
C LEU A 29 -17.85 -7.02 0.36
N VAL A 30 -17.30 -7.32 1.54
CA VAL A 30 -17.75 -6.80 2.84
C VAL A 30 -16.81 -5.68 3.26
N GLN A 31 -17.37 -4.53 3.56
CA GLN A 31 -16.64 -3.31 3.95
C GLN A 31 -17.30 -2.74 5.21
N PRO A 32 -16.69 -2.89 6.40
CA PRO A 32 -17.21 -2.30 7.62
C PRO A 32 -17.23 -0.77 7.49
N GLN A 33 -18.34 -0.11 7.86
CA GLN A 33 -18.39 1.34 7.89
C GLN A 33 -17.60 1.89 9.09
N PRO A 34 -17.19 3.17 9.07
CA PRO A 34 -16.48 3.76 10.19
C PRO A 34 -17.36 3.74 11.44
N GLY A 35 -16.89 3.06 12.49
CA GLY A 35 -17.62 2.93 13.76
C GLY A 35 -18.35 1.60 13.95
N ASP A 36 -18.59 0.82 12.88
CA ASP A 36 -19.23 -0.50 12.99
C ASP A 36 -18.35 -1.51 13.73
N LEU A 37 -17.03 -1.38 13.58
CA LEU A 37 -16.07 -2.31 14.15
C LEU A 37 -14.86 -1.59 14.76
N VAL A 38 -14.60 -1.91 16.03
CA VAL A 38 -13.44 -1.45 16.78
C VAL A 38 -12.34 -2.50 16.64
N TRP A 39 -11.42 -2.29 15.69
CA TRP A 39 -10.43 -3.30 15.30
C TRP A 39 -9.45 -3.72 16.41
N ASN A 40 -9.24 -2.89 17.44
CA ASN A 40 -8.41 -3.26 18.60
C ASN A 40 -9.17 -4.04 19.69
N ASP A 41 -10.47 -4.29 19.53
CA ASP A 41 -11.24 -5.18 20.41
C ASP A 41 -11.32 -6.59 19.80
N ALA A 42 -10.58 -7.52 20.38
CA ALA A 42 -10.52 -8.91 19.90
C ALA A 42 -11.88 -9.62 19.92
N LYS A 43 -12.77 -9.29 20.87
CA LYS A 43 -14.11 -9.91 20.94
C LYS A 43 -15.01 -9.36 19.85
N ALA A 44 -14.96 -8.06 19.61
CA ALA A 44 -15.72 -7.42 18.53
C ALA A 44 -15.28 -7.97 17.16
N VAL A 45 -13.96 -8.11 16.94
CA VAL A 45 -13.41 -8.68 15.70
C VAL A 45 -13.82 -10.14 15.50
N ASP A 46 -13.71 -11.00 16.53
CA ASP A 46 -14.14 -12.40 16.43
C ASP A 46 -15.64 -12.52 16.14
N ALA A 47 -16.48 -11.76 16.86
CA ALA A 47 -17.93 -11.74 16.63
C ALA A 47 -18.27 -11.30 15.20
N TYR A 48 -17.64 -10.23 14.71
CA TYR A 48 -17.87 -9.72 13.36
C TYR A 48 -17.46 -10.72 12.28
N LEU A 49 -16.29 -11.38 12.41
CA LEU A 49 -15.86 -12.39 11.44
C LEU A 49 -16.76 -13.63 11.45
N ARG A 50 -17.29 -14.04 12.62
CA ARG A 50 -18.27 -15.13 12.72
C ARG A 50 -19.61 -14.81 12.06
N GLU A 51 -20.07 -13.57 12.18
CA GLU A 51 -21.29 -13.10 11.55
C GLU A 51 -21.12 -13.00 10.03
N GLN A 52 -20.03 -12.37 9.59
CA GLN A 52 -19.80 -12.13 8.16
C GLN A 52 -19.34 -13.37 7.41
N GLN A 53 -18.65 -14.31 8.05
CA GLN A 53 -18.11 -15.52 7.43
C GLN A 53 -17.35 -15.24 6.11
N PRO A 54 -16.29 -14.40 6.13
CA PRO A 54 -15.51 -14.15 4.92
C PRO A 54 -14.67 -15.38 4.55
N ASP A 55 -14.48 -15.62 3.26
CA ASP A 55 -13.56 -16.64 2.75
C ASP A 55 -12.10 -16.17 2.87
N ILE A 56 -11.85 -14.86 2.69
CA ILE A 56 -10.52 -14.24 2.81
C ILE A 56 -10.65 -12.84 3.44
N VAL A 57 -9.71 -12.48 4.31
CA VAL A 57 -9.57 -11.13 4.85
C VAL A 57 -8.42 -10.38 4.16
N ILE A 58 -8.70 -9.17 3.67
CA ILE A 58 -7.69 -8.22 3.16
C ILE A 58 -7.55 -7.10 4.19
N ASN A 59 -6.44 -7.14 4.94
CA ASN A 59 -6.14 -6.16 5.98
C ASN A 59 -5.31 -4.99 5.42
N SER A 60 -5.99 -3.88 5.15
CA SER A 60 -5.45 -2.60 4.69
C SER A 60 -5.32 -1.54 5.80
N LEU A 61 -5.75 -1.81 7.04
CA LEU A 61 -5.75 -0.85 8.16
C LEU A 61 -4.36 -0.35 8.56
N ALA A 62 -3.33 -1.13 8.24
CA ALA A 62 -1.95 -0.79 8.54
C ALA A 62 -1.42 0.37 7.67
N TRP A 63 -2.09 0.71 6.56
CA TRP A 63 -1.58 1.69 5.62
C TRP A 63 -1.90 3.13 6.02
N SER A 64 -0.89 3.85 6.51
CA SER A 64 -0.93 5.31 6.67
C SER A 64 0.49 5.85 6.43
N PRO A 65 0.70 6.81 5.52
CA PRO A 65 2.04 7.30 5.16
C PRO A 65 2.78 7.99 6.32
N ALA A 66 2.05 8.57 7.28
CA ALA A 66 2.59 9.12 8.52
C ALA A 66 1.60 8.93 9.69
N PRO A 67 1.57 7.78 10.38
CA PRO A 67 0.61 7.54 11.43
C PRO A 67 1.01 8.30 12.70
N ALA A 68 0.11 9.15 13.21
CA ALA A 68 0.18 9.65 14.58
C ALA A 68 0.32 8.47 15.57
N ARG A 69 0.91 8.72 16.75
CA ARG A 69 1.21 7.67 17.75
C ARG A 69 0.01 6.75 18.08
N GLN A 70 -1.20 7.31 18.12
CA GLN A 70 -2.43 6.55 18.38
C GLN A 70 -2.76 5.55 17.26
N ARG A 71 -2.51 5.91 15.99
CA ARG A 71 -2.68 4.99 14.85
C ARG A 71 -1.70 3.83 14.90
N GLN A 72 -0.48 4.04 15.40
CA GLN A 72 0.53 2.99 15.51
C GLN A 72 0.12 1.86 16.46
N THR A 73 -0.42 2.19 17.65
CA THR A 73 -0.93 1.19 18.59
C THR A 73 -2.13 0.45 18.01
N LEU A 74 -3.01 1.16 17.31
CA LEU A 74 -4.15 0.56 16.63
C LEU A 74 -3.69 -0.44 15.55
N THR A 75 -2.69 -0.10 14.72
CA THR A 75 -2.16 -1.01 13.69
C THR A 75 -1.73 -2.35 14.27
N VAL A 76 -0.95 -2.34 15.38
CA VAL A 76 -0.45 -3.58 15.99
C VAL A 76 -1.57 -4.39 16.64
N SER A 77 -2.44 -3.73 17.40
CA SER A 77 -3.55 -4.40 18.10
C SER A 77 -4.59 -4.94 17.13
N ALA A 78 -4.95 -4.18 16.08
CA ALA A 78 -5.84 -4.61 15.02
C ALA A 78 -5.30 -5.83 14.27
N ALA A 79 -4.02 -5.79 13.86
CA ALA A 79 -3.39 -6.91 13.18
C ALA A 79 -3.39 -8.19 14.03
N LYS A 80 -3.12 -8.05 15.34
CA LYS A 80 -3.17 -9.15 16.29
C LYS A 80 -4.60 -9.72 16.43
N SER A 81 -5.59 -8.88 16.70
CA SER A 81 -6.99 -9.29 16.85
C SER A 81 -7.51 -10.01 15.60
N LEU A 82 -7.23 -9.45 14.42
CA LEU A 82 -7.56 -10.05 13.14
C LEU A 82 -6.90 -11.40 12.93
N ALA A 83 -5.59 -11.51 13.17
CA ALA A 83 -4.87 -12.77 12.99
C ALA A 83 -5.39 -13.88 13.91
N GLN A 84 -5.69 -13.56 15.18
CA GLN A 84 -6.26 -14.52 16.12
C GLN A 84 -7.66 -14.99 15.71
N ALA A 85 -8.54 -14.06 15.30
CA ALA A 85 -9.88 -14.40 14.84
C ALA A 85 -9.85 -15.21 13.54
N CYS A 86 -9.01 -14.83 12.58
CA CYS A 86 -8.82 -15.57 11.32
C CYS A 86 -8.34 -17.00 11.60
N ALA A 87 -7.37 -17.18 12.50
CA ALA A 87 -6.85 -18.51 12.87
C ALA A 87 -7.93 -19.37 13.54
N ALA A 88 -8.74 -18.79 14.44
CA ALA A 88 -9.82 -19.51 15.11
C ALA A 88 -10.97 -19.93 14.17
N LEU A 89 -11.09 -19.28 13.01
CA LEU A 89 -12.10 -19.54 12.00
C LEU A 89 -11.54 -20.25 10.76
N GLU A 90 -10.24 -20.59 10.76
CA GLU A 90 -9.53 -21.18 9.62
C GLU A 90 -9.59 -20.35 8.32
N VAL A 91 -9.77 -19.03 8.46
CA VAL A 91 -9.79 -18.05 7.36
C VAL A 91 -8.38 -17.53 7.12
N CYS A 92 -7.96 -17.45 5.85
CA CYS A 92 -6.66 -16.86 5.51
C CYS A 92 -6.74 -15.33 5.37
N ALA A 93 -5.61 -14.65 5.54
CA ALA A 93 -5.55 -13.20 5.41
C ALA A 93 -4.37 -12.70 4.56
N ILE A 94 -4.61 -11.64 3.80
CA ILE A 94 -3.57 -10.84 3.15
C ILE A 94 -3.42 -9.54 3.95
N HIS A 95 -2.27 -9.37 4.60
CA HIS A 95 -1.93 -8.19 5.39
C HIS A 95 -1.01 -7.26 4.59
N LEU A 96 -1.46 -6.03 4.33
CA LEU A 96 -0.67 -5.03 3.62
C LEU A 96 0.35 -4.38 4.53
N SER A 97 1.58 -4.29 4.06
CA SER A 97 2.72 -3.69 4.76
C SER A 97 3.54 -2.80 3.82
N SER A 98 4.69 -2.32 4.27
CA SER A 98 5.50 -1.30 3.60
C SER A 98 6.98 -1.64 3.62
N HIS A 99 7.71 -1.13 2.62
CA HIS A 99 9.17 -1.01 2.65
C HIS A 99 9.70 -0.31 3.92
N GLN A 100 8.88 0.49 4.62
CA GLN A 100 9.26 1.16 5.88
C GLN A 100 9.64 0.20 7.01
N VAL A 101 9.40 -1.11 6.87
CA VAL A 101 9.95 -2.12 7.79
C VAL A 101 11.48 -2.26 7.67
N PHE A 102 12.09 -1.67 6.65
CA PHE A 102 13.53 -1.64 6.41
C PHE A 102 14.14 -0.26 6.70
N GLY A 103 15.48 -0.18 6.68
CA GLY A 103 16.21 1.08 6.79
C GLY A 103 17.49 1.06 7.62
N GLY A 104 17.70 0.02 8.44
CA GLY A 104 18.93 -0.13 9.24
C GLY A 104 20.18 -0.50 8.44
N GLU A 105 20.04 -0.79 7.14
CA GLU A 105 21.13 -1.14 6.23
C GLU A 105 21.06 -0.26 4.97
N ASN A 106 22.23 0.12 4.43
CA ASN A 106 22.29 0.83 3.16
C ASN A 106 22.31 -0.19 2.00
N LYS A 107 21.12 -0.64 1.59
CA LYS A 107 20.92 -1.58 0.48
C LYS A 107 20.27 -0.89 -0.72
N THR A 108 20.67 -1.29 -1.92
CA THR A 108 20.05 -0.81 -3.17
C THR A 108 18.63 -1.36 -3.35
N ALA A 109 18.38 -2.61 -2.96
CA ALA A 109 17.08 -3.27 -2.98
C ALA A 109 16.97 -4.32 -1.85
N TYR A 110 15.75 -4.56 -1.37
CA TYR A 110 15.45 -5.53 -0.32
C TYR A 110 14.70 -6.76 -0.85
N ASP A 111 15.17 -7.95 -0.47
CA ASP A 111 14.57 -9.24 -0.74
C ASP A 111 13.60 -9.67 0.38
N GLU A 112 12.69 -10.59 0.10
CA GLU A 112 11.70 -11.07 1.09
C GLU A 112 12.32 -11.80 2.28
N SER A 113 13.56 -12.29 2.14
CA SER A 113 14.34 -12.92 3.21
C SER A 113 15.16 -11.93 4.05
N ASP A 114 15.28 -10.67 3.63
CA ASP A 114 16.00 -9.67 4.40
C ASP A 114 15.31 -9.40 5.73
N GLN A 115 16.11 -9.23 6.79
CA GLN A 115 15.58 -8.94 8.12
C GLN A 115 15.10 -7.49 8.19
N PRO A 116 13.85 -7.24 8.63
CA PRO A 116 13.36 -5.90 8.88
C PRO A 116 14.19 -5.18 9.96
N ALA A 117 14.54 -3.93 9.67
CA ALA A 117 15.27 -3.03 10.56
C ALA A 117 14.70 -1.60 10.44
N PRO A 118 13.49 -1.33 10.93
CA PRO A 118 12.81 -0.06 10.72
C PRO A 118 13.44 1.09 11.51
N VAL A 119 13.73 2.20 10.83
CA VAL A 119 14.38 3.39 11.41
C VAL A 119 13.40 4.31 12.14
N ASP A 120 12.17 4.42 11.66
CA ASP A 120 11.15 5.31 12.22
C ASP A 120 10.09 4.56 13.04
N VAL A 121 9.23 5.32 13.74
CA VAL A 121 8.22 4.74 14.62
C VAL A 121 7.11 4.04 13.84
N GLY A 122 6.80 4.52 12.62
CA GLY A 122 5.80 3.92 11.73
C GLY A 122 6.24 2.55 11.24
N GLY A 123 7.46 2.44 10.72
CA GLY A 123 8.10 1.18 10.35
C GLY A 123 8.16 0.18 11.49
N ARG A 124 8.47 0.65 12.72
CA ARG A 124 8.44 -0.20 13.92
C ARG A 124 7.04 -0.73 14.24
N ALA A 125 6.00 0.05 14.00
CA ALA A 125 4.62 -0.39 14.19
C ALA A 125 4.21 -1.44 13.14
N LEU A 126 4.54 -1.19 11.87
CA LEU A 126 4.30 -2.15 10.78
C LEU A 126 5.01 -3.48 11.04
N TRP A 127 6.29 -3.44 11.42
CA TRP A 127 7.04 -4.67 11.73
C TRP A 127 6.45 -5.45 12.91
N ARG A 128 5.95 -4.76 13.95
CA ARG A 128 5.25 -5.42 15.07
C ARG A 128 3.92 -6.04 14.62
N ALA A 129 3.20 -5.39 13.71
CA ALA A 129 1.98 -5.95 13.13
C ALA A 129 2.29 -7.19 12.28
N GLU A 130 3.31 -7.15 11.42
CA GLU A 130 3.79 -8.31 10.65
C GLU A 130 4.12 -9.50 11.56
N LYS A 131 4.85 -9.25 12.66
CA LYS A 131 5.17 -10.27 13.66
C LYS A 131 3.93 -10.87 14.30
N ALA A 132 2.94 -10.05 14.65
CA ALA A 132 1.69 -10.53 15.23
C ALA A 132 0.92 -11.42 14.23
N VAL A 133 0.82 -10.99 12.97
CA VAL A 133 0.17 -11.80 11.92
C VAL A 133 0.87 -13.14 11.75
N ALA A 134 2.18 -13.13 11.54
CA ALA A 134 2.97 -14.35 11.34
C ALA A 134 2.95 -15.28 12.56
N GLN A 135 2.85 -14.74 13.78
CA GLN A 135 2.78 -15.52 15.01
C GLN A 135 1.44 -16.26 15.17
N PHE A 136 0.32 -15.62 14.84
CA PHE A 136 -1.01 -16.15 15.16
C PHE A 136 -1.70 -16.84 13.99
N LEU A 137 -1.40 -16.47 12.75
CA LEU A 137 -2.10 -16.97 11.57
C LEU A 137 -1.15 -17.70 10.62
N PRO A 138 -1.16 -19.04 10.55
CA PRO A 138 -0.28 -19.77 9.62
C PRO A 138 -0.56 -19.46 8.15
N ARG A 139 -1.84 -19.38 7.75
CA ARG A 139 -2.29 -19.10 6.38
C ARG A 139 -2.40 -17.58 6.15
N HIS A 140 -1.25 -16.92 6.10
CA HIS A 140 -1.16 -15.47 5.87
C HIS A 140 -0.30 -15.14 4.65
N ILE A 141 -0.58 -14.01 4.01
CA ILE A 141 0.36 -13.31 3.12
C ILE A 141 0.64 -11.94 3.75
N ILE A 142 1.90 -11.63 4.02
CA ILE A 142 2.33 -10.26 4.32
C ILE A 142 2.84 -9.65 3.02
N LEU A 143 2.08 -8.72 2.44
CA LEU A 143 2.40 -8.08 1.18
C LEU A 143 3.03 -6.71 1.43
N ARG A 144 4.37 -6.61 1.35
CA ARG A 144 5.08 -5.34 1.49
C ARG A 144 5.08 -4.57 0.18
N LEU A 145 4.80 -3.29 0.26
CA LEU A 145 4.66 -2.38 -0.87
C LEU A 145 5.73 -1.28 -0.82
N SER A 146 6.15 -0.81 -2.00
CA SER A 146 7.04 0.34 -2.14
C SER A 146 6.26 1.66 -2.03
N TRP A 147 6.69 2.72 -2.72
CA TRP A 147 6.00 4.01 -2.76
C TRP A 147 4.64 3.87 -3.43
N LEU A 148 3.58 3.72 -2.63
CA LEU A 148 2.23 3.75 -3.17
C LEU A 148 1.90 5.14 -3.70
N ILE A 149 1.42 5.18 -4.94
CA ILE A 149 1.03 6.39 -5.64
C ILE A 149 -0.38 6.26 -6.21
N GLY A 150 -1.05 7.40 -6.36
CA GLY A 150 -2.39 7.49 -6.90
C GLY A 150 -2.85 8.94 -6.95
N ALA A 151 -4.01 9.18 -7.57
CA ALA A 151 -4.58 10.53 -7.68
C ALA A 151 -5.17 11.06 -6.36
N ARG A 152 -5.34 10.21 -5.34
CA ARG A 152 -5.97 10.57 -4.07
C ARG A 152 -5.05 10.31 -2.90
N GLY A 153 -5.30 11.04 -1.81
CA GLY A 153 -4.55 10.91 -0.57
C GLY A 153 -3.22 11.63 -0.56
N ASP A 154 -2.56 11.59 0.59
CA ASP A 154 -1.20 12.06 0.75
C ASP A 154 -0.22 10.99 0.27
N ASN A 155 0.41 11.23 -0.88
CA ASN A 155 1.40 10.33 -1.46
C ASN A 155 2.39 11.12 -2.36
N LEU A 156 3.48 10.46 -2.79
CA LEU A 156 4.54 11.12 -3.54
C LEU A 156 4.05 11.81 -4.83
N LEU A 157 3.06 11.23 -5.53
CA LEU A 157 2.50 11.83 -6.74
C LEU A 157 1.70 13.09 -6.41
N THR A 158 0.77 13.01 -5.46
CA THR A 158 -0.11 14.14 -5.12
C THR A 158 0.67 15.29 -4.49
N ALA A 159 1.69 14.99 -3.68
CA ALA A 159 2.58 15.99 -3.11
C ALA A 159 3.35 16.75 -4.20
N LEU A 160 4.10 16.04 -5.04
CA LEU A 160 4.93 16.66 -6.07
C LEU A 160 4.10 17.41 -7.12
N VAL A 161 3.02 16.80 -7.61
CA VAL A 161 2.13 17.47 -8.58
C VAL A 161 1.48 18.70 -7.95
N GLY A 162 0.99 18.59 -6.71
CA GLY A 162 0.36 19.69 -6.00
C GLY A 162 1.28 20.89 -5.79
N GLN A 163 2.54 20.63 -5.42
CA GLN A 163 3.56 21.66 -5.21
C GLN A 163 4.02 22.30 -6.52
N LEU A 164 4.35 21.50 -7.54
CA LEU A 164 4.83 22.00 -8.84
C LEU A 164 3.74 22.77 -9.60
N SER A 165 2.50 22.29 -9.60
CA SER A 165 1.35 23.05 -10.13
C SER A 165 0.87 24.16 -9.18
N GLY A 166 1.46 24.27 -8.00
CA GLY A 166 1.22 25.37 -7.06
C GLY A 166 2.27 26.48 -7.14
N GLY A 167 3.28 26.38 -8.02
CA GLY A 167 4.36 27.36 -8.14
C GLY A 167 5.46 27.22 -7.09
N GLN A 168 5.50 26.10 -6.34
CA GLN A 168 6.49 25.91 -5.29
C GLN A 168 7.80 25.35 -5.86
N ARG A 169 8.92 25.77 -5.27
CA ARG A 169 10.21 25.11 -5.47
C ARG A 169 10.30 23.87 -4.60
N VAL A 170 10.57 22.71 -5.20
CA VAL A 170 10.56 21.41 -4.51
C VAL A 170 11.96 20.82 -4.48
N SER A 171 12.46 20.54 -3.28
CA SER A 171 13.70 19.79 -3.09
C SER A 171 13.44 18.28 -3.21
N VAL A 172 14.18 17.60 -4.09
CA VAL A 172 14.04 16.16 -4.35
C VAL A 172 15.39 15.46 -4.25
N ALA A 173 15.38 14.25 -3.70
CA ALA A 173 16.62 13.54 -3.41
C ALA A 173 17.02 12.56 -4.54
N PRO A 174 18.20 12.71 -5.16
CA PRO A 174 18.69 11.76 -6.16
C PRO A 174 19.16 10.43 -5.53
N ASN A 175 19.57 10.46 -4.26
CA ASN A 175 20.00 9.29 -3.48
C ASN A 175 18.83 8.52 -2.83
N LYS A 176 17.63 9.10 -2.74
CA LYS A 176 16.42 8.42 -2.23
C LYS A 176 15.77 7.60 -3.33
N ARG A 177 15.83 6.27 -3.22
CA ARG A 177 15.40 5.34 -4.27
C ARG A 177 14.16 4.55 -3.86
N GLY A 178 13.32 4.25 -4.84
CA GLY A 178 12.10 3.46 -4.65
C GLY A 178 11.54 2.96 -5.97
N ALA A 179 10.37 2.34 -5.91
CA ALA A 179 9.67 1.85 -7.09
C ALA A 179 8.19 2.26 -6.98
N PRO A 180 7.81 3.41 -7.58
CA PRO A 180 6.44 3.91 -7.51
C PRO A 180 5.44 2.84 -7.92
N THR A 181 4.43 2.58 -7.10
CA THR A 181 3.49 1.45 -7.27
C THR A 181 2.07 1.98 -7.19
N PHE A 182 1.26 1.83 -8.24
CA PHE A 182 -0.10 2.35 -8.22
C PHE A 182 -0.99 1.57 -7.26
N MET A 183 -1.77 2.28 -6.46
CA MET A 183 -2.76 1.65 -5.56
C MET A 183 -3.76 0.76 -6.33
N THR A 184 -4.15 1.15 -7.55
CA THR A 184 -5.01 0.34 -8.43
C THR A 184 -4.31 -0.93 -8.92
N ASP A 185 -3.01 -0.88 -9.12
CA ASP A 185 -2.22 -2.05 -9.51
C ASP A 185 -2.04 -3.03 -8.35
N VAL A 186 -1.98 -2.54 -7.10
CA VAL A 186 -2.11 -3.40 -5.91
C VAL A 186 -3.44 -4.15 -5.91
N GLY A 187 -4.54 -3.48 -6.26
CA GLY A 187 -5.86 -4.13 -6.42
C GLY A 187 -5.81 -5.31 -7.39
N ARG A 188 -5.19 -5.14 -8.56
CA ARG A 188 -4.98 -6.22 -9.54
C ARG A 188 -4.21 -7.41 -8.94
N VAL A 189 -3.16 -7.13 -8.17
CA VAL A 189 -2.35 -8.17 -7.51
C VAL A 189 -3.18 -8.93 -6.49
N LEU A 190 -3.96 -8.23 -5.67
CA LEU A 190 -4.84 -8.85 -4.68
C LEU A 190 -5.90 -9.73 -5.34
N VAL A 191 -6.52 -9.27 -6.43
CA VAL A 191 -7.45 -10.10 -7.21
C VAL A 191 -6.78 -11.38 -7.70
N ALA A 192 -5.57 -11.28 -8.26
CA ALA A 192 -4.84 -12.44 -8.77
C ALA A 192 -4.45 -13.43 -7.66
N MET A 193 -4.02 -12.93 -6.49
CA MET A 193 -3.72 -13.76 -5.32
C MET A 193 -4.98 -14.44 -4.78
N VAL A 194 -6.06 -13.68 -4.59
CA VAL A 194 -7.35 -14.18 -4.09
C VAL A 194 -7.88 -15.29 -5.00
N LYS A 195 -7.95 -15.07 -6.32
CA LYS A 195 -8.41 -16.09 -7.27
C LYS A 195 -7.61 -17.39 -7.15
N GLN A 196 -6.29 -17.28 -7.06
CA GLN A 196 -5.42 -18.45 -6.95
C GLN A 196 -5.58 -19.18 -5.61
N ILE A 197 -5.68 -18.44 -4.49
CA ILE A 197 -5.96 -19.02 -3.16
C ILE A 197 -7.28 -19.79 -3.17
N LEU A 198 -8.33 -19.20 -3.74
CA LEU A 198 -9.64 -19.83 -3.87
C LEU A 198 -9.63 -21.07 -4.79
N CYS A 199 -8.66 -21.16 -5.70
CA CYS A 199 -8.39 -22.34 -6.53
C CYS A 199 -7.39 -23.33 -5.90
N GLY A 200 -7.00 -23.14 -4.64
CA GLY A 200 -6.17 -24.09 -3.89
C GLY A 200 -4.67 -23.78 -3.85
N ALA A 201 -4.25 -22.58 -4.25
CA ALA A 201 -2.85 -22.17 -4.04
C ALA A 201 -2.53 -22.08 -2.54
N ASP A 202 -1.43 -22.72 -2.13
CA ASP A 202 -1.00 -22.85 -0.74
C ASP A 202 0.31 -22.09 -0.47
N ASN A 203 0.39 -20.87 -0.99
CA ASN A 203 1.59 -20.03 -0.95
C ASN A 203 1.47 -18.94 0.13
N TRP A 204 2.09 -19.19 1.29
CA TRP A 204 2.01 -18.31 2.47
C TRP A 204 3.34 -17.65 2.81
N GLY A 205 3.28 -16.60 3.64
CA GLY A 205 4.43 -15.90 4.18
C GLY A 205 4.61 -14.48 3.62
N VAL A 206 5.83 -13.98 3.71
CA VAL A 206 6.19 -12.63 3.29
C VAL A 206 6.43 -12.59 1.78
N MET A 207 5.81 -11.60 1.12
CA MET A 207 5.95 -11.30 -0.30
C MET A 207 6.11 -9.79 -0.51
N HIS A 208 6.84 -9.41 -1.55
CA HIS A 208 6.97 -8.01 -1.96
C HIS A 208 6.23 -7.80 -3.28
N TYR A 209 5.48 -6.70 -3.38
CA TYR A 209 4.99 -6.24 -4.67
C TYR A 209 5.38 -4.78 -4.90
N THR A 210 5.95 -4.54 -6.07
CA THR A 210 6.32 -3.21 -6.52
C THR A 210 6.39 -3.13 -8.04
N SER A 211 6.47 -1.93 -8.59
CA SER A 211 6.69 -1.75 -10.02
C SER A 211 8.05 -2.29 -10.46
N GLY A 212 8.14 -2.72 -11.71
CA GLY A 212 9.36 -3.29 -12.30
C GLY A 212 10.46 -2.24 -12.58
N ASP A 213 10.16 -0.97 -12.33
CA ASP A 213 10.95 0.18 -12.78
C ASP A 213 11.37 1.03 -11.57
N PRO A 214 12.43 0.69 -10.84
CA PRO A 214 12.92 1.52 -9.76
C PRO A 214 13.46 2.86 -10.28
N CYS A 215 13.34 3.91 -9.47
CA CYS A 215 13.85 5.25 -9.78
C CYS A 215 14.24 6.01 -8.49
N SER A 216 14.99 7.10 -8.65
CA SER A 216 15.16 8.08 -7.56
C SER A 216 13.91 8.95 -7.40
N GLU A 217 13.78 9.62 -6.25
CA GLU A 217 12.77 10.67 -6.05
C GLU A 217 12.96 11.81 -7.07
N ALA A 218 14.21 12.19 -7.34
CA ALA A 218 14.54 13.17 -8.38
C ALA A 218 14.10 12.73 -9.79
N ASP A 219 14.34 11.47 -10.18
CA ASP A 219 13.88 10.91 -11.45
C ASP A 219 12.36 10.96 -11.57
N PHE A 220 11.66 10.55 -10.51
CA PHE A 220 10.20 10.54 -10.48
C PHE A 220 9.64 11.96 -10.64
N ALA A 221 10.20 12.93 -9.91
CA ALA A 221 9.82 14.33 -9.99
C ALA A 221 10.06 14.93 -11.39
N ARG A 222 11.20 14.63 -12.03
CA ARG A 222 11.47 15.06 -13.41
C ARG A 222 10.43 14.54 -14.41
N HIS A 223 9.99 13.29 -14.26
CA HIS A 223 8.94 12.73 -15.13
C HIS A 223 7.60 13.44 -14.90
N LEU A 224 7.26 13.77 -13.66
CA LEU A 224 6.06 14.54 -13.34
C LEU A 224 6.13 15.97 -13.89
N ALA A 225 7.23 16.68 -13.69
CA ALA A 225 7.43 18.04 -14.21
C ALA A 225 7.29 18.08 -15.73
N LYS A 226 7.89 17.14 -16.46
CA LYS A 226 7.73 17.03 -17.91
C LYS A 226 6.27 16.83 -18.33
N LEU A 227 5.53 15.99 -17.61
CA LEU A 227 4.10 15.78 -17.87
C LEU A 227 3.24 17.01 -17.55
N LEU A 228 3.64 17.82 -16.57
CA LEU A 228 2.96 19.07 -16.22
C LEU A 228 3.26 20.17 -17.23
N GLU A 229 4.52 20.27 -17.68
CA GLU A 229 4.94 21.19 -18.74
C GLU A 229 4.15 20.95 -20.03
N GLN A 230 4.03 19.69 -20.45
CA GLN A 230 3.23 19.27 -21.62
C GLN A 230 1.74 19.64 -21.51
N ARG A 231 1.24 19.84 -20.29
CA ARG A 231 -0.15 20.23 -20.00
C ARG A 231 -0.32 21.72 -19.71
N GLY A 232 0.76 22.51 -19.74
CA GLY A 232 0.74 23.91 -19.32
C GLY A 232 0.40 24.10 -17.84
N GLN A 233 0.72 23.13 -16.99
CA GLN A 233 0.40 23.09 -15.54
C GLN A 233 1.66 23.04 -14.66
N LEU A 234 2.83 23.34 -15.22
CA LEU A 234 4.08 23.48 -14.47
C LEU A 234 4.31 24.96 -14.17
N TYR A 235 4.30 25.32 -12.89
CA TYR A 235 4.54 26.71 -12.45
C TYR A 235 5.68 26.82 -11.44
N GLY A 236 6.12 25.70 -10.86
CA GLY A 236 7.22 25.61 -9.89
C GLY A 236 8.45 24.93 -10.49
N ASP A 237 9.49 24.81 -9.65
CA ASP A 237 10.81 24.31 -10.04
C ASP A 237 11.27 23.14 -9.17
N ILE A 238 12.17 22.33 -9.72
CA ILE A 238 12.82 21.23 -9.00
C ILE A 238 14.24 21.64 -8.61
N GLU A 239 14.63 21.37 -7.37
CA GLU A 239 16.00 21.44 -6.89
C GLU A 239 16.45 20.06 -6.40
N GLU A 240 17.60 19.58 -6.87
CA GLU A 240 18.14 18.30 -6.43
C GLU A 240 19.03 18.52 -5.20
N VAL A 241 18.66 17.89 -4.10
CA VAL A 241 19.38 17.97 -2.82
C VAL A 241 19.46 16.57 -2.24
N ASP A 242 20.66 16.10 -1.93
CA ASP A 242 20.83 14.79 -1.28
C ASP A 242 20.03 14.73 0.03
N ALA A 243 19.28 13.63 0.20
CA ALA A 243 18.63 13.37 1.48
C ALA A 243 19.71 13.11 2.54
N VAL A 244 19.48 13.66 3.73
CA VAL A 244 20.35 13.45 4.89
C VAL A 244 20.19 12.03 5.41
N GLU A 245 21.31 11.35 5.69
CA GLU A 245 21.34 9.98 6.19
C GLU A 245 20.58 9.81 7.52
N PRO A 246 19.93 8.64 7.76
CA PRO A 246 19.93 7.46 6.91
C PRO A 246 18.93 7.54 5.74
N VAL A 247 19.42 7.33 4.52
CA VAL A 247 18.53 7.22 3.34
C VAL A 247 18.12 5.76 3.16
N THR A 248 16.84 5.48 3.37
CA THR A 248 16.31 4.12 3.27
C THR A 248 15.83 3.83 1.84
N SER A 249 16.27 2.71 1.26
CA SER A 249 15.76 2.28 -0.04
C SER A 249 14.33 1.72 0.10
N ALA A 250 13.46 2.17 -0.78
CA ALA A 250 12.12 1.62 -0.98
C ALA A 250 12.07 0.61 -2.13
N VAL A 251 13.21 0.26 -2.73
CA VAL A 251 13.24 -0.72 -3.81
C VAL A 251 13.10 -2.12 -3.22
N LEU A 252 12.08 -2.84 -3.67
CA LEU A 252 11.78 -4.20 -3.21
C LEU A 252 11.94 -5.18 -4.38
N SER A 253 12.50 -6.35 -4.10
CA SER A 253 12.54 -7.49 -5.01
C SER A 253 11.26 -8.30 -4.83
N GLY A 254 10.42 -8.37 -5.87
CA GLY A 254 9.11 -9.05 -5.84
C GLY A 254 9.13 -10.50 -6.32
N ARG A 255 10.22 -11.22 -6.04
CA ARG A 255 10.45 -12.57 -6.58
C ARG A 255 9.36 -13.55 -6.21
N ARG A 256 8.93 -13.57 -4.94
CA ARG A 256 7.89 -14.51 -4.49
C ARG A 256 6.53 -14.21 -5.09
N CYS A 257 6.18 -12.95 -5.35
CA CYS A 257 4.95 -12.62 -6.08
C CYS A 257 4.96 -13.21 -7.50
N LEU A 258 6.11 -13.18 -8.18
CA LEU A 258 6.26 -13.77 -9.50
C LEU A 258 6.27 -15.30 -9.44
N GLU A 259 7.10 -15.89 -8.58
CA GLU A 259 7.31 -17.34 -8.51
C GLU A 259 6.09 -18.08 -7.97
N ASN A 260 5.44 -17.55 -6.93
CA ASN A 260 4.34 -18.24 -6.26
C ASN A 260 2.98 -17.99 -6.91
N PHE A 261 2.80 -16.85 -7.58
CA PHE A 261 1.50 -16.45 -8.13
C PHE A 261 1.54 -16.07 -9.63
N GLY A 262 2.70 -16.16 -10.28
CA GLY A 262 2.85 -15.75 -11.69
C GLY A 262 2.64 -14.25 -11.93
N ILE A 263 2.68 -13.43 -10.87
CA ILE A 263 2.31 -12.01 -10.96
C ILE A 263 3.51 -11.19 -11.39
N GLN A 264 3.48 -10.72 -12.64
CA GLN A 264 4.48 -9.79 -13.16
C GLN A 264 4.25 -8.37 -12.64
N SER A 265 5.36 -7.71 -12.30
CA SER A 265 5.38 -6.28 -12.00
C SER A 265 5.09 -5.46 -13.25
N ARG A 266 4.31 -4.39 -13.08
CA ARG A 266 4.08 -3.39 -14.14
C ARG A 266 5.02 -2.20 -13.96
N THR A 267 5.23 -1.45 -15.03
CA THR A 267 5.91 -0.15 -14.96
C THR A 267 4.96 0.94 -14.46
N TRP A 268 5.45 1.84 -13.60
CA TRP A 268 4.69 3.02 -13.20
C TRP A 268 4.57 4.07 -14.30
N ARG A 269 5.40 4.01 -15.34
CA ARG A 269 5.38 4.99 -16.43
C ARG A 269 4.10 4.92 -17.26
N GLN A 270 3.54 3.71 -17.46
CA GLN A 270 2.33 3.49 -18.26
C GLN A 270 1.06 4.10 -17.64
N GLY A 271 1.00 4.25 -16.32
CA GLY A 271 -0.16 4.83 -15.61
C GLY A 271 0.00 6.32 -15.24
N LEU A 272 1.21 6.87 -15.37
CA LEU A 272 1.55 8.18 -14.80
C LEU A 272 0.72 9.32 -15.40
N ALA A 273 0.61 9.37 -16.72
CA ALA A 273 -0.16 10.41 -17.39
C ALA A 273 -1.64 10.39 -16.95
N SER A 274 -2.25 9.22 -16.84
CA SER A 274 -3.65 9.08 -16.38
C SER A 274 -3.80 9.53 -14.93
N ALA A 275 -2.88 9.14 -14.05
CA ALA A 275 -2.93 9.50 -12.64
C ALA A 275 -2.77 11.01 -12.41
N VAL A 276 -1.86 11.67 -13.13
CA VAL A 276 -1.70 13.13 -13.10
C VAL A 276 -2.98 13.83 -13.60
N GLY A 277 -3.56 13.36 -14.70
CA GLY A 277 -4.81 13.92 -15.22
C GLY A 277 -5.97 13.81 -14.23
N ALA A 278 -6.12 12.64 -13.60
CA ALA A 278 -7.15 12.42 -12.58
C ALA A 278 -6.96 13.33 -11.36
N TYR A 279 -5.73 13.53 -10.89
CA TYR A 279 -5.43 14.44 -9.78
C TYR A 279 -5.79 15.90 -10.11
N LEU A 280 -5.42 16.38 -11.30
CA LEU A 280 -5.71 17.76 -11.72
C LEU A 280 -7.22 18.01 -11.84
N ALA A 281 -7.97 17.08 -12.45
CA ALA A 281 -9.42 17.19 -12.58
C ALA A 281 -10.15 17.21 -11.22
N GLU A 282 -9.67 16.43 -10.25
CA GLU A 282 -10.23 16.43 -8.88
C GLU A 282 -10.01 17.79 -8.20
N ARG A 283 -8.86 18.44 -8.42
CA ARG A 283 -8.59 19.79 -7.87
C ARG A 283 -9.44 20.88 -8.49
N GLU A 284 -9.64 20.88 -9.81
CA GLU A 284 -10.49 21.85 -10.49
C GLU A 284 -11.93 21.80 -9.98
N THR A 285 -12.44 20.58 -9.74
CA THR A 285 -13.78 20.36 -9.18
C THR A 285 -13.90 20.92 -7.76
N LEU A 286 -12.87 20.76 -6.93
CA LEU A 286 -12.84 21.32 -5.57
C LEU A 286 -12.75 22.85 -5.56
N SER A 287 -11.98 23.44 -6.48
CA SER A 287 -11.86 24.90 -6.61
C SER A 287 -13.11 25.57 -7.20
N SER A 288 -13.95 24.84 -7.93
CA SER A 288 -15.20 25.37 -8.52
C SER A 288 -16.38 25.35 -7.55
N ASN A 289 -16.29 24.58 -6.45
CA ASN A 289 -17.35 24.37 -5.47
C ASN A 289 -17.13 25.12 -4.13
N GLY A 290 -16.06 25.90 -4.01
CA GLY A 290 -15.72 26.71 -2.84
C GLY A 290 -15.72 28.19 -3.16
#